data_AF-A0A2H4XGA4-F1
#
_entry.id   AF-A0A2H4XGA4-F1
#
_cell.length_a   1.000
_cell.length_b   1.000
_cell.length_c   1.000
_cell.angle_alpha   90.00
_cell.angle_beta   90.00
_cell.angle_gamma   90.00
#
_symmetry.space_group_name_H-M   'P 1'
#
loop_
_entity.id
_entity.type
_entity.pdbx_description
1 polymer ?
#
loop_
_entity_poly.entity_id
_entity_poly.type
_entity_poly.pdbx_seq_one_letter_code
_entity_poly.pdbx_strand_id
1 'polypeptide(L)'
;IVEDPPLYGEILVYGIPAERFSQKDIIDGAVVYSHTSGEIGLQKKEDSFNLTLSDMSEEWTVGGNRVTGVRVQVTILPLDNQPPVVSVDDQFTVIEGEKSVITPSHLKAQDGDTPNDDILCTIVVQPTSGYLENISPAPGSEKSRAGTSISAFTLKDIRLGHIYYVQSIHKGVEPVEDRLTFHCSDGINFSQKHFFPVVIIPANDEKPEIFMREFVVMEGMSLVIDIPILNGADADIPADDLIFYITKPPKHGHIVNQLANGTVIVNSFSLDDIKESSTILYEHDDTETKEDSFEIKLSDGKHSVVKTVLIMIIPVDDETPRMTINDGLEIEIEETKLITNKVLKATDLDSDDKSLTYIIRYGPGQGLLQRKRPNGGLENITL
;
A
#
# COMPACT_ATOMS: atom_id res chain seq x y z
N ILE A 1 -59.53 42.92 -23.82
CA ILE A 1 -58.28 43.72 -23.83
C ILE A 1 -57.51 43.33 -22.59
N VAL A 2 -56.25 42.94 -22.72
CA VAL A 2 -55.35 42.67 -21.60
C VAL A 2 -54.90 44.02 -21.04
N GLU A 3 -55.25 44.32 -19.78
CA GLU A 3 -54.88 45.57 -19.11
C GLU A 3 -53.56 45.44 -18.38
N ASP A 4 -53.43 44.37 -17.60
CA ASP A 4 -52.19 44.00 -16.92
C ASP A 4 -51.70 42.68 -17.53
N PRO A 5 -50.55 42.66 -18.23
CA PRO A 5 -50.00 41.44 -18.81
C PRO A 5 -49.51 40.48 -17.72
N PRO A 6 -49.39 39.17 -18.05
CA PRO A 6 -48.81 38.21 -17.14
C PRO A 6 -47.33 38.54 -16.83
N LEU A 7 -46.85 38.11 -15.67
CA LEU A 7 -45.47 38.34 -15.21
C LEU A 7 -44.48 37.33 -15.79
N TYR A 8 -44.90 36.08 -15.99
CA TYR A 8 -44.02 34.96 -16.35
C TYR A 8 -44.22 34.46 -17.78
N GLY A 9 -45.14 35.09 -18.52
CA GLY A 9 -45.47 34.69 -19.87
C GLY A 9 -46.12 35.80 -20.69
N GLU A 10 -46.55 35.45 -21.88
CA GLU A 10 -47.22 36.34 -22.81
C GLU A 10 -48.48 35.69 -23.40
N ILE A 11 -49.42 36.52 -23.85
CA ILE A 11 -50.62 36.07 -24.54
C ILE A 11 -50.40 36.18 -26.04
N LEU A 12 -50.50 35.05 -26.73
CA LEU A 12 -50.37 34.93 -28.17
C LEU A 12 -51.74 34.74 -28.80
N VAL A 13 -51.98 35.37 -29.95
CA VAL A 13 -53.16 35.17 -30.78
C VAL A 13 -52.68 34.82 -32.18
N TYR A 14 -53.03 33.63 -32.69
CA TYR A 14 -52.45 33.05 -33.91
C TYR A 14 -50.90 33.04 -33.89
N GLY A 15 -50.32 32.81 -32.71
CA GLY A 15 -48.86 32.73 -32.52
C GLY A 15 -48.13 34.07 -32.44
N ILE A 16 -48.84 35.21 -32.41
CA ILE A 16 -48.24 36.55 -32.30
C ILE A 16 -48.67 37.19 -30.97
N PRO A 17 -47.75 37.86 -30.24
CA PRO A 17 -48.11 38.58 -29.02
C PRO A 17 -49.22 39.60 -29.28
N ALA A 18 -50.28 39.54 -28.48
CA ALA A 18 -51.45 40.40 -28.67
C ALA A 18 -52.08 40.82 -27.33
N GLU A 19 -52.42 42.11 -27.24
CA GLU A 19 -53.13 42.71 -26.10
C GLU A 19 -54.66 42.63 -26.25
N ARG A 20 -55.15 42.19 -27.41
CA ARG A 20 -56.57 42.14 -27.74
C ARG A 20 -56.88 40.84 -28.48
N PHE A 21 -57.98 40.21 -28.10
CA PHE A 21 -58.56 39.05 -28.76
C PHE A 21 -60.08 39.08 -28.61
N SER A 22 -60.77 38.41 -29.52
CA SER A 22 -62.22 38.29 -29.55
C SER A 22 -62.68 36.95 -28.96
N GLN A 23 -63.98 36.85 -28.65
CA GLN A 23 -64.59 35.57 -28.27
C GLN A 23 -64.46 34.52 -29.37
N LYS A 24 -64.44 34.94 -30.64
CA LYS A 24 -64.21 34.06 -31.78
C LYS A 24 -62.80 33.45 -31.74
N ASP A 25 -61.77 34.25 -31.42
CA ASP A 25 -60.40 33.75 -31.32
C ASP A 25 -60.24 32.69 -30.22
N ILE A 26 -60.99 32.82 -29.11
CA ILE A 26 -61.03 31.81 -28.05
C ILE A 26 -61.72 30.53 -28.56
N ILE A 27 -62.86 30.67 -29.25
CA ILE A 27 -63.62 29.53 -29.81
C ILE A 27 -62.80 28.78 -30.86
N ASP A 28 -62.05 29.52 -31.68
CA ASP A 28 -61.18 28.99 -32.73
C ASP A 28 -59.86 28.40 -32.15
N GLY A 29 -59.65 28.49 -30.82
CA GLY A 29 -58.46 27.97 -30.13
C GLY A 29 -57.18 28.75 -30.44
N ALA A 30 -57.29 29.98 -30.93
CA ALA A 30 -56.17 30.80 -31.39
C ALA A 30 -55.46 31.56 -30.27
N VAL A 31 -56.09 31.70 -29.10
CA VAL A 31 -55.55 32.41 -27.92
C VAL A 31 -54.78 31.43 -27.04
N VAL A 32 -53.50 31.69 -26.82
CA VAL A 32 -52.59 30.83 -26.06
C VAL A 32 -51.78 31.65 -25.06
N TYR A 33 -51.62 31.13 -23.83
CA TYR A 33 -50.61 31.62 -22.90
C TYR A 33 -49.29 30.89 -23.16
N SER A 34 -48.21 31.64 -23.40
CA SER A 34 -46.85 31.11 -23.58
C SER A 34 -45.96 31.50 -22.41
N HIS A 35 -45.42 30.52 -21.69
CA HIS A 35 -44.49 30.75 -20.59
C HIS A 35 -43.10 31.11 -21.13
N THR A 36 -42.51 32.21 -20.66
CA THR A 36 -41.25 32.75 -21.20
C THR A 36 -40.18 32.97 -20.15
N SER A 37 -40.47 32.75 -18.87
CA SER A 37 -39.54 33.04 -17.78
C SER A 37 -38.50 31.94 -17.49
N GLY A 38 -38.40 30.92 -18.34
CA GLY A 38 -37.48 29.78 -18.13
C GLY A 38 -37.91 28.85 -16.98
N GLU A 39 -36.96 28.13 -16.40
CA GLU A 39 -37.25 27.18 -15.31
C GLU A 39 -37.75 27.88 -14.04
N ILE A 40 -38.78 27.31 -13.42
CA ILE A 40 -39.40 27.87 -12.22
C ILE A 40 -38.97 27.15 -10.94
N GLY A 41 -38.32 26.00 -11.07
CA GLY A 41 -37.76 25.17 -10.02
C GLY A 41 -38.82 24.29 -9.36
N LEU A 42 -38.58 23.90 -8.11
CA LEU A 42 -39.37 22.87 -7.42
C LEU A 42 -40.84 23.20 -7.13
N GLN A 43 -41.20 24.48 -7.11
CA GLN A 43 -42.50 24.93 -6.64
C GLN A 43 -43.29 25.57 -7.77
N LYS A 44 -44.58 25.22 -7.85
CA LYS A 44 -45.50 25.89 -8.77
C LYS A 44 -45.48 27.40 -8.56
N LYS A 45 -45.54 28.16 -9.64
CA LYS A 45 -45.67 29.62 -9.61
C LYS A 45 -47.05 30.02 -10.08
N GLU A 46 -47.60 31.03 -9.42
CA GLU A 46 -48.88 31.63 -9.83
C GLU A 46 -48.60 32.88 -10.64
N ASP A 47 -49.26 32.98 -11.78
CA ASP A 47 -49.29 34.14 -12.66
C ASP A 47 -50.74 34.57 -12.86
N SER A 48 -50.95 35.80 -13.30
CA SER A 48 -52.29 36.27 -13.63
C SER A 48 -52.24 37.47 -14.53
N PHE A 49 -53.27 37.62 -15.36
CA PHE A 49 -53.47 38.80 -16.18
C PHE A 49 -54.90 39.33 -16.03
N ASN A 50 -55.06 40.64 -16.16
CA ASN A 50 -56.36 41.30 -16.05
C ASN A 50 -56.93 41.60 -17.43
N LEU A 51 -58.22 41.36 -17.60
CA LEU A 51 -58.97 41.61 -18.82
C LEU A 51 -60.04 42.67 -18.58
N THR A 52 -60.18 43.55 -19.56
CA THR A 52 -61.41 44.31 -19.78
C THR A 52 -62.21 43.70 -20.92
N LEU A 53 -63.43 43.28 -20.57
CA LEU A 53 -64.44 42.78 -21.49
C LEU A 53 -65.27 43.97 -21.99
N SER A 54 -65.52 44.01 -23.28
CA SER A 54 -66.36 45.03 -23.91
C SER A 54 -67.18 44.39 -25.01
N ASP A 55 -68.45 44.78 -25.10
CA ASP A 55 -69.37 44.42 -26.19
C ASP A 55 -69.16 45.29 -27.44
N MET A 56 -68.20 46.21 -27.41
CA MET A 56 -67.90 47.13 -28.50
C MET A 56 -67.09 46.40 -29.58
N SER A 57 -67.70 46.18 -30.75
CA SER A 57 -66.98 45.83 -31.98
C SER A 57 -66.00 46.94 -32.37
N GLU A 58 -64.99 46.63 -33.19
CA GLU A 58 -63.95 47.59 -33.62
C GLU A 58 -64.48 48.82 -34.39
N GLU A 59 -65.77 48.86 -34.71
CA GLU A 59 -66.46 49.98 -35.33
C GLU A 59 -67.40 50.69 -34.34
N TRP A 60 -66.95 51.86 -33.89
CA TRP A 60 -67.73 53.02 -33.42
C TRP A 60 -69.14 52.77 -32.86
N THR A 61 -69.29 52.66 -31.53
CA THR A 61 -70.55 53.03 -30.85
C THR A 61 -70.31 53.60 -29.47
N VAL A 62 -70.75 54.82 -29.21
CA VAL A 62 -70.74 55.46 -27.88
C VAL A 62 -71.78 54.77 -26.99
N GLY A 63 -71.34 54.04 -25.95
CA GLY A 63 -72.22 53.50 -24.90
C GLY A 63 -72.17 51.99 -24.61
N GLY A 64 -71.10 51.28 -24.98
CA GLY A 64 -70.94 49.85 -24.68
C GLY A 64 -70.70 49.56 -23.19
N ASN A 65 -71.17 48.40 -22.72
CA ASN A 65 -70.92 47.94 -21.35
C ASN A 65 -69.48 47.42 -21.25
N ARG A 66 -68.72 47.93 -20.29
CA ARG A 66 -67.36 47.47 -20.00
C ARG A 66 -67.34 46.80 -18.63
N VAL A 67 -66.82 45.58 -18.58
CA VAL A 67 -66.48 44.91 -17.32
C VAL A 67 -64.97 44.96 -17.20
N THR A 68 -64.48 45.75 -16.26
CA THR A 68 -63.04 45.95 -16.00
C THR A 68 -62.58 45.07 -14.83
N GLY A 69 -61.31 44.67 -14.82
CA GLY A 69 -60.72 43.93 -13.71
C GLY A 69 -61.09 42.44 -13.65
N VAL A 70 -61.40 41.81 -14.79
CA VAL A 70 -61.57 40.35 -14.86
C VAL A 70 -60.19 39.69 -14.76
N ARG A 71 -59.88 39.11 -13.59
CA ARG A 71 -58.61 38.46 -13.36
C ARG A 71 -58.64 37.01 -13.81
N VAL A 72 -57.75 36.65 -14.73
CA VAL A 72 -57.49 35.26 -15.12
C VAL A 72 -56.27 34.77 -14.36
N GLN A 73 -56.41 33.64 -13.66
CA GLN A 73 -55.32 32.99 -12.95
C GLN A 73 -54.66 31.94 -13.85
N VAL A 74 -53.33 31.90 -13.83
CA VAL A 74 -52.51 30.93 -14.54
C VAL A 74 -51.60 30.26 -13.51
N THR A 75 -51.70 28.94 -13.37
CA THR A 75 -50.82 28.17 -12.51
C THR A 75 -49.77 27.48 -13.37
N ILE A 76 -48.49 27.84 -13.17
CA ILE A 76 -47.35 27.25 -13.86
C ILE A 76 -46.83 26.11 -13.00
N LEU A 77 -46.89 24.89 -13.53
CA LEU A 77 -46.44 23.68 -12.85
C LEU A 77 -44.94 23.47 -13.08
N PRO A 78 -44.20 23.00 -12.07
CA PRO A 78 -42.78 22.68 -12.21
C PRO A 78 -42.60 21.51 -13.18
N LEU A 79 -41.50 21.51 -13.92
CA LEU A 79 -41.15 20.45 -14.87
C LEU A 79 -39.68 20.10 -14.71
N ASP A 80 -39.40 18.84 -14.36
CA ASP A 80 -38.05 18.27 -14.30
C ASP A 80 -37.49 18.14 -15.73
N ASN A 81 -36.73 19.15 -16.14
CA ASN A 81 -36.23 19.31 -17.51
C ASN A 81 -34.72 19.60 -17.58
N GLN A 82 -34.06 19.78 -16.44
CA GLN A 82 -32.64 20.03 -16.35
C GLN A 82 -31.88 18.83 -15.79
N PRO A 83 -30.67 18.55 -16.31
CA PRO A 83 -29.80 17.56 -15.71
C PRO A 83 -29.02 18.13 -14.51
N PRO A 84 -28.64 17.28 -13.54
CA PRO A 84 -27.84 17.71 -12.40
C PRO A 84 -26.47 18.24 -12.81
N VAL A 85 -26.05 19.34 -12.21
CA VAL A 85 -24.72 19.94 -12.41
C VAL A 85 -23.80 19.51 -11.28
N VAL A 86 -22.73 18.78 -11.62
CA VAL A 86 -21.77 18.20 -10.66
C VAL A 86 -20.50 19.04 -10.57
N SER A 87 -19.99 19.23 -9.35
CA SER A 87 -18.67 19.81 -9.09
C SER A 87 -17.84 18.90 -8.18
N VAL A 88 -16.59 18.64 -8.59
CA VAL A 88 -15.56 17.95 -7.81
C VAL A 88 -14.53 19.00 -7.45
N ASP A 89 -14.46 19.34 -6.16
CA ASP A 89 -13.73 20.52 -5.68
C ASP A 89 -12.43 20.08 -4.97
N ASP A 90 -12.45 20.02 -3.64
CA ASP A 90 -11.25 19.79 -2.81
C ASP A 90 -10.57 18.44 -3.12
N GLN A 91 -9.24 18.41 -3.00
CA GLN A 91 -8.47 17.19 -3.14
C GLN A 91 -8.85 16.19 -2.04
N PHE A 92 -9.29 15.01 -2.46
CA PHE A 92 -9.55 13.91 -1.54
C PHE A 92 -8.27 13.11 -1.27
N THR A 93 -7.94 12.95 0.00
CA THR A 93 -6.79 12.17 0.46
C THR A 93 -7.22 11.02 1.37
N VAL A 94 -6.47 9.93 1.33
CA VAL A 94 -6.65 8.77 2.21
C VAL A 94 -5.28 8.20 2.55
N ILE A 95 -5.10 7.69 3.77
CA ILE A 95 -3.87 6.97 4.14
C ILE A 95 -3.98 5.55 3.59
N GLU A 96 -2.86 5.00 3.13
CA GLU A 96 -2.75 3.62 2.70
C GLU A 96 -3.28 2.62 3.75
N GLY A 97 -4.07 1.64 3.29
CA GLY A 97 -4.76 0.67 4.14
C GLY A 97 -5.92 1.21 4.99
N GLU A 98 -6.17 2.52 4.97
CA GLU A 98 -7.22 3.18 5.75
C GLU A 98 -8.43 3.58 4.89
N LYS A 99 -9.40 4.24 5.52
CA LYS A 99 -10.57 4.80 4.84
C LYS A 99 -10.84 6.25 5.22
N SER A 100 -11.37 7.02 4.28
CA SER A 100 -11.69 8.43 4.48
C SER A 100 -13.09 8.78 3.97
N VAL A 101 -13.75 9.70 4.65
CA VAL A 101 -15.14 10.09 4.38
C VAL A 101 -15.19 11.10 3.24
N ILE A 102 -16.05 10.85 2.25
CA ILE A 102 -16.36 11.81 1.20
C ILE A 102 -17.42 12.77 1.73
N THR A 103 -17.08 14.05 1.81
CA THR A 103 -17.93 15.11 2.33
C THR A 103 -18.41 16.02 1.20
N PRO A 104 -19.37 16.92 1.48
CA PRO A 104 -19.78 17.93 0.51
C PRO A 104 -18.64 18.86 0.07
N SER A 105 -17.48 18.91 0.71
CA SER A 105 -16.36 19.73 0.21
C SER A 105 -15.62 19.08 -0.96
N HIS A 106 -15.67 17.75 -1.08
CA HIS A 106 -15.04 17.01 -2.19
C HIS A 106 -15.98 16.87 -3.41
N LEU A 107 -17.28 16.63 -3.16
CA LEU A 107 -18.27 16.36 -4.20
C LEU A 107 -19.60 17.03 -3.90
N LYS A 108 -20.10 17.82 -4.85
CA LYS A 108 -21.45 18.42 -4.82
C LYS A 108 -22.13 18.18 -6.16
N ALA A 109 -23.45 18.09 -6.14
CA ALA A 109 -24.27 18.33 -7.33
C ALA A 109 -25.48 19.17 -6.94
N GLN A 110 -25.94 19.96 -7.90
CA GLN A 110 -27.09 20.84 -7.73
C GLN A 110 -28.00 20.69 -8.93
N ASP A 111 -29.30 20.76 -8.66
CA ASP A 111 -30.32 20.83 -9.67
C ASP A 111 -31.31 21.97 -9.35
N GLY A 112 -31.81 22.65 -10.37
CA GLY A 112 -32.78 23.73 -10.24
C GLY A 112 -34.20 23.24 -10.00
N ASP A 113 -34.54 22.05 -10.49
CA ASP A 113 -35.89 21.49 -10.46
C ASP A 113 -36.00 20.17 -9.67
N THR A 114 -34.88 19.66 -9.14
CA THR A 114 -34.83 18.48 -8.28
C THR A 114 -34.17 18.77 -6.92
N PRO A 115 -34.69 18.25 -5.77
CA PRO A 115 -34.02 18.42 -4.48
C PRO A 115 -32.67 17.71 -4.46
N ASN A 116 -31.62 18.39 -4.01
CA ASN A 116 -30.25 17.83 -4.01
C ASN A 116 -30.13 16.47 -3.30
N ASP A 117 -30.87 16.25 -2.21
CA ASP A 117 -30.83 15.00 -1.44
C ASP A 117 -31.35 13.79 -2.24
N ASP A 118 -32.16 14.02 -3.28
CA ASP A 118 -32.75 12.97 -4.13
C ASP A 118 -31.88 12.62 -5.34
N ILE A 119 -30.82 13.41 -5.58
CA ILE A 119 -29.86 13.15 -6.67
C ILE A 119 -29.06 11.88 -6.37
N LEU A 120 -29.13 10.92 -7.30
CA LEU A 120 -28.43 9.65 -7.26
C LEU A 120 -27.21 9.67 -8.17
N CYS A 121 -26.03 9.43 -7.60
CA CYS A 121 -24.79 9.28 -8.35
C CYS A 121 -24.43 7.81 -8.52
N THR A 122 -24.17 7.40 -9.76
CA THR A 122 -23.82 6.03 -10.14
C THR A 122 -22.38 5.96 -10.64
N ILE A 123 -21.62 5.02 -10.06
CA ILE A 123 -20.22 4.75 -10.39
C ILE A 123 -20.19 3.90 -11.67
N VAL A 124 -19.62 4.46 -12.72
CA VAL A 124 -19.47 3.83 -14.04
C VAL A 124 -18.18 3.02 -14.12
N VAL A 125 -17.10 3.55 -13.54
CA VAL A 125 -15.80 2.89 -13.45
C VAL A 125 -15.39 2.89 -11.98
N GLN A 126 -15.28 1.70 -11.42
CA GLN A 126 -14.83 1.50 -10.04
C GLN A 126 -13.35 1.86 -9.89
N PRO A 127 -12.93 2.29 -8.69
CA PRO A 127 -11.51 2.45 -8.36
C PRO A 127 -10.75 1.11 -8.47
N THR A 128 -9.44 1.18 -8.71
CA THR A 128 -8.59 -0.01 -8.89
C THR A 128 -7.86 -0.44 -7.64
N SER A 129 -7.62 0.49 -6.72
CA SER A 129 -6.85 0.32 -5.48
C SER A 129 -7.76 0.27 -4.25
N GLY A 130 -9.03 0.64 -4.40
CA GLY A 130 -10.02 0.63 -3.33
C GLY A 130 -11.46 0.44 -3.82
N TYR A 131 -12.40 0.75 -2.94
CA TYR A 131 -13.83 0.75 -3.24
C TYR A 131 -14.57 1.80 -2.43
N LEU A 132 -15.75 2.21 -2.90
CA LEU A 132 -16.65 3.04 -2.10
C LEU A 132 -17.55 2.15 -1.24
N GLU A 133 -17.78 2.55 0.01
CA GLU A 133 -18.77 1.94 0.89
C GLU A 133 -19.77 2.97 1.41
N ASN A 134 -20.98 2.51 1.71
CA ASN A 134 -21.99 3.32 2.40
C ASN A 134 -22.25 2.67 3.77
N ILE A 135 -21.90 3.37 4.85
CA ILE A 135 -22.06 2.85 6.21
C ILE A 135 -23.49 2.97 6.73
N SER A 136 -24.38 3.66 6.01
CA SER A 136 -25.77 3.85 6.45
C SER A 136 -26.49 2.51 6.58
N PRO A 137 -27.23 2.26 7.67
CA PRO A 137 -28.00 1.04 7.83
C PRO A 137 -29.08 0.92 6.74
N ALA A 138 -29.42 -0.31 6.36
CA ALA A 138 -30.58 -0.54 5.51
C ALA A 138 -31.87 -0.07 6.23
N PRO A 139 -32.89 0.41 5.51
CA PRO A 139 -34.17 0.78 6.12
C PRO A 139 -34.73 -0.35 6.99
N GLY A 140 -34.97 -0.07 8.27
CA GLY A 140 -35.45 -1.06 9.24
C GLY A 140 -34.36 -1.95 9.87
N SER A 141 -33.08 -1.67 9.63
CA SER A 141 -31.94 -2.33 10.28
C SER A 141 -31.11 -1.32 11.08
N GLU A 142 -30.53 -1.76 12.19
CA GLU A 142 -29.51 -0.99 12.94
C GLU A 142 -28.08 -1.38 12.53
N LYS A 143 -27.93 -2.42 11.67
CA LYS A 143 -26.62 -2.93 11.28
C LYS A 143 -26.04 -2.07 10.15
N SER A 144 -24.84 -1.54 10.38
CA SER A 144 -24.08 -0.82 9.35
C SER A 144 -23.76 -1.74 8.17
N ARG A 145 -23.76 -1.16 6.96
CA ARG A 145 -23.34 -1.82 5.71
C ARG A 145 -21.84 -1.64 5.39
N ALA A 146 -21.05 -1.20 6.37
CA ALA A 146 -19.60 -1.12 6.25
C ALA A 146 -18.99 -2.46 5.76
N GLY A 147 -17.94 -2.36 4.94
CA GLY A 147 -17.26 -3.50 4.33
C GLY A 147 -17.88 -3.99 3.02
N THR A 148 -18.95 -3.36 2.53
CA THR A 148 -19.58 -3.74 1.25
C THR A 148 -19.39 -2.64 0.22
N SER A 149 -18.83 -3.01 -0.94
CA SER A 149 -18.67 -2.11 -2.08
C SER A 149 -20.01 -1.68 -2.65
N ILE A 150 -20.16 -0.39 -2.94
CA ILE A 150 -21.35 0.17 -3.59
C ILE A 150 -21.07 0.56 -5.04
N SER A 151 -22.12 0.61 -5.86
CA SER A 151 -22.08 1.15 -7.23
C SER A 151 -22.83 2.46 -7.39
N ALA A 152 -23.55 2.90 -6.36
CA ALA A 152 -24.29 4.15 -6.36
C ALA A 152 -24.48 4.69 -4.94
N PHE A 153 -24.63 6.01 -4.83
CA PHE A 153 -24.87 6.73 -3.58
C PHE A 153 -25.70 7.99 -3.85
N THR A 154 -26.40 8.48 -2.83
CA THR A 154 -27.14 9.75 -2.91
C THR A 154 -26.30 10.90 -2.35
N LEU A 155 -26.60 12.14 -2.75
CA LEU A 155 -25.94 13.29 -2.10
C LEU A 155 -26.35 13.44 -0.64
N LYS A 156 -27.54 12.96 -0.27
CA LYS A 156 -27.94 12.83 1.14
C LYS A 156 -26.95 11.98 1.93
N ASP A 157 -26.47 10.87 1.37
CA ASP A 157 -25.48 10.01 2.04
C ASP A 157 -24.14 10.75 2.24
N ILE A 158 -23.69 11.55 1.26
CA ILE A 158 -22.48 12.38 1.38
C ILE A 158 -22.67 13.45 2.46
N ARG A 159 -23.80 14.15 2.44
CA ARG A 159 -24.12 15.20 3.40
C ARG A 159 -24.20 14.68 4.83
N LEU A 160 -24.65 13.43 5.01
CA LEU A 160 -24.68 12.75 6.30
C LEU A 160 -23.35 12.09 6.68
N GLY A 161 -22.33 12.13 5.81
CA GLY A 161 -21.01 11.55 6.06
C GLY A 161 -21.00 10.02 6.04
N HIS A 162 -21.89 9.39 5.27
CA HIS A 162 -22.02 7.94 5.21
C HIS A 162 -21.17 7.29 4.11
N ILE A 163 -20.65 8.07 3.17
CA ILE A 163 -19.88 7.57 2.04
C ILE A 163 -18.39 7.62 2.36
N TYR A 164 -17.73 6.48 2.28
CA TYR A 164 -16.30 6.33 2.49
C TYR A 164 -15.65 5.75 1.25
N TYR A 165 -14.45 6.22 0.95
CA TYR A 165 -13.51 5.48 0.13
C TYR A 165 -12.64 4.62 1.06
N VAL A 166 -12.53 3.33 0.76
CA VAL A 166 -11.70 2.37 1.49
C VAL A 166 -10.54 1.97 0.60
N GLN A 167 -9.31 2.23 1.04
CA GLN A 167 -8.10 1.77 0.37
C GLN A 167 -7.83 0.32 0.74
N SER A 168 -7.91 -0.60 -0.22
CA SER A 168 -7.91 -2.05 0.08
C SER A 168 -6.81 -2.86 -0.62
N ILE A 169 -6.27 -2.36 -1.73
CA ILE A 169 -5.22 -3.00 -2.51
C ILE A 169 -4.02 -2.08 -2.42
N HIS A 170 -3.11 -2.40 -1.50
CA HIS A 170 -1.89 -1.63 -1.25
C HIS A 170 -0.67 -2.54 -1.16
N LYS A 171 -0.83 -3.67 -0.46
CA LYS A 171 0.27 -4.60 -0.19
C LYS A 171 1.05 -5.04 -1.41
N GLY A 172 2.35 -4.76 -1.39
CA GLY A 172 3.31 -5.06 -2.46
C GLY A 172 3.10 -4.30 -3.77
N VAL A 173 2.26 -3.26 -3.80
CA VAL A 173 1.96 -2.45 -5.00
C VAL A 173 2.15 -0.95 -4.73
N GLU A 174 1.95 -0.48 -3.49
CA GLU A 174 2.19 0.90 -3.04
C GLU A 174 1.55 1.98 -3.94
N PRO A 175 0.22 1.94 -4.18
CA PRO A 175 -0.44 2.90 -5.03
C PRO A 175 -0.50 4.29 -4.39
N VAL A 176 -0.09 5.32 -5.14
CA VAL A 176 -0.13 6.73 -4.69
C VAL A 176 -1.37 7.50 -5.19
N GLU A 177 -2.09 6.94 -6.17
CA GLU A 177 -3.32 7.51 -6.70
C GLU A 177 -4.35 6.44 -7.05
N ASP A 178 -5.61 6.82 -7.00
CA ASP A 178 -6.72 6.08 -7.59
C ASP A 178 -7.74 7.05 -8.18
N ARG A 179 -8.73 6.55 -8.91
CA ARG A 179 -9.84 7.35 -9.42
C ARG A 179 -11.09 6.50 -9.59
N LEU A 180 -12.24 7.13 -9.43
CA LEU A 180 -13.49 6.58 -9.96
C LEU A 180 -14.10 7.50 -11.01
N THR A 181 -14.93 6.93 -11.87
CA THR A 181 -15.75 7.68 -12.82
C THR A 181 -17.21 7.50 -12.48
N PHE A 182 -17.98 8.58 -12.38
CA PHE A 182 -19.40 8.54 -12.02
C PHE A 182 -20.21 9.56 -12.83
N HIS A 183 -21.53 9.42 -12.79
CA HIS A 183 -22.48 10.45 -13.24
C HIS A 183 -23.62 10.52 -12.23
N CYS A 184 -24.38 11.61 -12.20
CA CYS A 184 -25.53 11.79 -11.31
C CYS A 184 -26.82 11.96 -12.12
N SER A 185 -27.94 11.57 -11.51
CA SER A 185 -29.27 11.63 -12.10
C SER A 185 -30.30 11.99 -11.03
N ASP A 186 -31.30 12.77 -11.41
CA ASP A 186 -32.53 13.05 -10.67
C ASP A 186 -33.61 11.96 -10.86
N GLY A 187 -33.35 10.96 -11.72
CA GLY A 187 -34.28 9.90 -12.10
C GLY A 187 -34.83 10.03 -13.53
N ILE A 188 -34.72 11.21 -14.15
CA ILE A 188 -35.18 11.51 -15.51
C ILE A 188 -33.98 11.91 -16.39
N ASN A 189 -33.19 12.87 -15.94
CA ASN A 189 -32.04 13.43 -16.63
C ASN A 189 -30.72 12.91 -16.05
N PHE A 190 -29.64 13.03 -16.83
CA PHE A 190 -28.31 12.53 -16.47
C PHE A 190 -27.25 13.60 -16.69
N SER A 191 -26.37 13.76 -15.71
CA SER A 191 -25.17 14.58 -15.84
C SER A 191 -24.17 13.94 -16.80
N GLN A 192 -23.14 14.71 -17.18
CA GLN A 192 -21.96 14.15 -17.83
C GLN A 192 -21.18 13.23 -16.87
N LYS A 193 -20.23 12.46 -17.41
CA LYS A 193 -19.33 11.64 -16.59
C LYS A 193 -18.24 12.51 -15.99
N HIS A 194 -18.00 12.35 -14.68
CA HIS A 194 -16.97 13.06 -13.93
C HIS A 194 -15.97 12.08 -13.33
N PHE A 195 -14.72 12.54 -13.19
CA PHE A 195 -13.67 11.83 -12.47
C PHE A 195 -13.60 12.33 -11.04
N PHE A 196 -13.49 11.41 -10.09
CA PHE A 196 -13.16 11.73 -8.70
C PHE A 196 -11.76 11.18 -8.41
N PRO A 197 -10.72 12.04 -8.36
CA PRO A 197 -9.36 11.61 -8.06
C PRO A 197 -9.20 11.34 -6.55
N VAL A 198 -8.44 10.31 -6.23
CA VAL A 198 -8.09 9.93 -4.86
C VAL A 198 -6.58 9.95 -4.74
N VAL A 199 -6.06 10.73 -3.81
CA VAL A 199 -4.63 10.74 -3.48
C VAL A 199 -4.40 9.84 -2.28
N ILE A 200 -3.52 8.87 -2.45
CA ILE A 200 -3.19 7.91 -1.40
C ILE A 200 -1.87 8.36 -0.77
N ILE A 201 -1.90 8.58 0.53
CA ILE A 201 -0.74 8.94 1.33
C ILE A 201 -0.08 7.64 1.78
N PRO A 202 1.17 7.37 1.36
CA PRO A 202 1.83 6.13 1.70
C PRO A 202 1.99 5.95 3.21
N ALA A 203 1.98 4.71 3.65
CA ALA A 203 2.25 4.35 5.04
C ALA A 203 3.17 3.14 5.07
N ASN A 204 4.19 3.17 5.93
CA ASN A 204 5.03 1.99 6.17
C ASN A 204 4.13 0.86 6.74
N ASP A 205 3.74 -0.08 5.90
CA ASP A 205 2.81 -1.17 6.20
C ASP A 205 3.33 -2.53 5.72
N GLU A 206 4.39 -2.51 4.91
CA GLU A 206 5.16 -3.67 4.53
C GLU A 206 6.20 -4.04 5.60
N LYS A 207 6.64 -5.29 5.56
CA LYS A 207 7.65 -5.80 6.49
C LYS A 207 8.95 -6.01 5.73
N PRO A 208 10.11 -5.62 6.29
CA PRO A 208 11.37 -5.83 5.64
C PRO A 208 11.70 -7.33 5.55
N GLU A 209 12.38 -7.70 4.47
CA GLU A 209 12.83 -9.06 4.20
C GLU A 209 14.37 -9.15 4.22
N ILE A 210 14.91 -10.22 4.81
CA ILE A 210 16.35 -10.52 4.83
C ILE A 210 16.66 -11.63 3.84
N PHE A 211 17.55 -11.33 2.88
CA PHE A 211 18.15 -12.28 1.96
C PHE A 211 19.61 -12.51 2.36
N MET A 212 20.03 -13.77 2.40
CA MET A 212 21.39 -14.11 2.84
C MET A 212 21.89 -15.39 2.17
N ARG A 213 23.21 -15.49 2.04
CA ARG A 213 23.94 -16.69 1.60
C ARG A 213 24.75 -17.28 2.75
N GLU A 214 25.54 -18.30 2.43
CA GLU A 214 26.46 -18.94 3.37
C GLU A 214 27.61 -17.99 3.72
N PHE A 215 27.87 -17.85 5.02
CA PHE A 215 29.04 -17.14 5.53
C PHE A 215 30.16 -18.16 5.69
N VAL A 216 31.27 -17.97 4.98
CA VAL A 216 32.42 -18.87 5.00
C VAL A 216 33.68 -18.04 5.19
N VAL A 217 34.48 -18.38 6.19
CA VAL A 217 35.71 -17.68 6.53
C VAL A 217 36.76 -18.68 6.97
N MET A 218 38.03 -18.36 6.77
CA MET A 218 39.13 -19.15 7.35
C MET A 218 39.34 -18.71 8.80
N GLU A 219 39.85 -19.61 9.62
CA GLU A 219 40.33 -19.29 10.96
C GLU A 219 41.33 -18.12 10.94
N GLY A 220 41.31 -17.31 12.01
CA GLY A 220 42.05 -16.04 12.12
C GLY A 220 41.71 -14.93 11.11
N MET A 221 40.86 -15.18 10.11
CA MET A 221 40.63 -14.26 8.99
C MET A 221 39.31 -13.48 9.11
N SER A 222 39.13 -12.51 8.20
CA SER A 222 37.95 -11.66 8.13
C SER A 222 37.10 -11.94 6.88
N LEU A 223 35.79 -11.85 7.02
CA LEU A 223 34.82 -11.92 5.93
C LEU A 223 34.13 -10.56 5.77
N VAL A 224 34.25 -9.95 4.60
CA VAL A 224 33.50 -8.72 4.26
C VAL A 224 32.02 -9.07 4.08
N ILE A 225 31.15 -8.32 4.75
CA ILE A 225 29.70 -8.44 4.63
C ILE A 225 29.20 -7.46 3.57
N ASP A 226 28.88 -8.00 2.39
CA ASP A 226 28.40 -7.28 1.22
C ASP A 226 27.01 -7.79 0.74
N ILE A 227 26.41 -7.08 -0.22
CA ILE A 227 25.05 -7.36 -0.73
C ILE A 227 24.86 -8.80 -1.24
N PRO A 228 25.83 -9.42 -1.94
CA PRO A 228 25.73 -10.83 -2.30
C PRO A 228 25.50 -11.79 -1.14
N ILE A 229 26.05 -11.52 0.04
CA ILE A 229 25.96 -12.43 1.20
C ILE A 229 24.89 -12.02 2.22
N LEU A 230 24.61 -10.73 2.37
CA LEU A 230 23.56 -10.21 3.23
C LEU A 230 22.90 -8.98 2.57
N ASN A 231 21.59 -9.07 2.36
CA ASN A 231 20.80 -7.99 1.80
C ASN A 231 19.47 -7.84 2.56
N GLY A 232 18.97 -6.62 2.61
CA GLY A 232 17.65 -6.27 3.09
C GLY A 232 16.84 -5.65 1.95
N ALA A 233 15.54 -5.91 1.91
CA ALA A 233 14.63 -5.18 1.03
C ALA A 233 13.33 -4.89 1.76
N ASP A 234 12.71 -3.77 1.41
CA ASP A 234 11.36 -3.44 1.82
C ASP A 234 10.56 -2.97 0.60
N ALA A 235 9.25 -3.17 0.65
CA ALA A 235 8.37 -2.85 -0.47
C ALA A 235 7.75 -1.44 -0.36
N ASP A 236 7.78 -0.81 0.82
CA ASP A 236 7.20 0.52 1.08
C ASP A 236 7.77 1.61 0.14
N ILE A 237 6.91 2.57 -0.26
CA ILE A 237 7.31 3.75 -1.04
C ILE A 237 6.94 5.05 -0.28
N PRO A 238 7.87 5.97 -0.02
CA PRO A 238 9.29 5.93 -0.35
C PRO A 238 10.04 4.87 0.46
N ALA A 239 11.16 4.39 -0.10
CA ALA A 239 11.98 3.37 0.55
C ALA A 239 12.46 3.82 1.94
N ASP A 240 12.34 2.91 2.91
CA ASP A 240 12.76 3.14 4.29
C ASP A 240 14.26 2.96 4.51
N ASP A 241 14.77 3.62 5.56
CA ASP A 241 16.13 3.46 6.04
C ASP A 241 16.27 2.13 6.80
N LEU A 242 16.81 1.12 6.13
CA LEU A 242 16.96 -0.22 6.68
C LEU A 242 18.21 -0.36 7.55
N ILE A 243 18.02 -0.77 8.81
CA ILE A 243 19.09 -0.95 9.81
C ILE A 243 19.12 -2.38 10.32
N PHE A 244 20.28 -3.00 10.27
CA PHE A 244 20.58 -4.27 10.93
C PHE A 244 21.07 -4.03 12.35
N TYR A 245 20.53 -4.79 13.29
CA TYR A 245 20.96 -4.84 14.69
C TYR A 245 21.43 -6.25 15.04
N ILE A 246 22.60 -6.35 15.66
CA ILE A 246 23.11 -7.62 16.19
C ILE A 246 22.49 -7.82 17.57
N THR A 247 21.48 -8.70 17.65
CA THR A 247 20.77 -8.99 18.90
C THR A 247 21.47 -10.05 19.74
N LYS A 248 22.22 -10.95 19.09
CA LYS A 248 23.14 -11.88 19.75
C LYS A 248 24.47 -11.85 19.01
N PRO A 249 25.56 -11.40 19.64
CA PRO A 249 26.86 -11.35 18.99
C PRO A 249 27.41 -12.77 18.74
N PRO A 250 28.36 -12.90 17.79
CA PRO A 250 29.11 -14.14 17.60
C PRO A 250 29.87 -14.55 18.86
N LYS A 251 30.15 -15.85 19.00
CA LYS A 251 30.91 -16.41 20.13
C LYS A 251 32.40 -16.49 19.87
N HIS A 252 32.80 -16.69 18.61
CA HIS A 252 34.17 -16.96 18.15
C HIS A 252 34.65 -15.85 17.19
N GLY A 253 34.20 -14.62 17.44
CA GLY A 253 34.52 -13.48 16.59
C GLY A 253 33.71 -12.24 16.90
N HIS A 254 33.91 -11.20 16.10
CA HIS A 254 33.23 -9.91 16.23
C HIS A 254 32.77 -9.37 14.88
N ILE A 255 31.64 -8.65 14.89
CA ILE A 255 31.25 -7.83 13.75
C ILE A 255 31.83 -6.44 13.93
N VAL A 256 32.55 -5.97 12.93
CA VAL A 256 33.29 -4.72 12.98
C VAL A 256 32.95 -3.84 11.79
N ASN A 257 33.13 -2.53 11.97
CA ASN A 257 33.15 -1.55 10.90
C ASN A 257 34.58 -1.05 10.72
N GLN A 258 35.15 -1.29 9.54
CA GLN A 258 36.49 -0.88 9.16
C GLN A 258 36.45 0.54 8.59
N LEU A 259 36.84 1.50 9.42
CA LEU A 259 36.90 2.91 9.07
C LEU A 259 38.35 3.31 8.74
N ALA A 260 38.54 4.44 8.06
CA ALA A 260 39.87 4.95 7.70
C ALA A 260 40.77 5.22 8.92
N ASN A 261 40.19 5.42 10.11
CA ASN A 261 40.87 5.71 11.37
C ASN A 261 41.02 4.48 12.29
N GLY A 262 40.57 3.29 11.86
CA GLY A 262 40.66 2.05 12.61
C GLY A 262 39.40 1.19 12.50
N THR A 263 39.46 0.02 13.14
CA THR A 263 38.37 -0.95 13.19
C THR A 263 37.59 -0.81 14.51
N VAL A 264 36.26 -0.78 14.44
CA VAL A 264 35.40 -0.63 15.63
C VAL A 264 34.36 -1.73 15.65
N ILE A 265 34.17 -2.40 16.80
CA ILE A 265 33.10 -3.37 16.99
C ILE A 265 31.75 -2.64 16.95
N VAL A 266 30.83 -3.14 16.14
CA VAL A 266 29.50 -2.54 15.96
C VAL A 266 28.40 -3.49 16.42
N ASN A 267 27.33 -2.92 16.99
CA ASN A 267 26.10 -3.64 17.34
C ASN A 267 24.98 -3.39 16.31
N SER A 268 25.21 -2.49 15.36
CA SER A 268 24.27 -2.16 14.29
C SER A 268 24.98 -1.51 13.12
N PHE A 269 24.43 -1.67 11.92
CA PHE A 269 24.89 -1.04 10.69
C PHE A 269 23.70 -0.88 9.73
N SER A 270 23.76 0.09 8.83
CA SER A 270 22.74 0.32 7.80
C SER A 270 22.94 -0.61 6.60
N LEU A 271 21.90 -0.79 5.78
CA LEU A 271 22.04 -1.48 4.50
C LEU A 271 23.04 -0.76 3.58
N ASP A 272 23.12 0.57 3.65
CA ASP A 272 24.05 1.36 2.85
C ASP A 272 25.52 1.16 3.26
N ASP A 273 25.80 0.88 4.53
CA ASP A 273 27.16 0.51 4.99
C ASP A 273 27.68 -0.75 4.28
N ILE A 274 26.78 -1.70 4.00
CA ILE A 274 27.07 -2.93 3.24
C ILE A 274 27.13 -2.64 1.73
N LYS A 275 26.18 -1.86 1.22
CA LYS A 275 25.97 -1.63 -0.22
C LYS A 275 27.02 -0.72 -0.85
N GLU A 276 27.35 0.39 -0.19
CA GLU A 276 28.20 1.44 -0.77
C GLU A 276 29.63 1.37 -0.22
N SER A 277 29.78 1.10 1.07
CA SER A 277 31.06 1.22 1.75
C SER A 277 31.79 -0.13 1.87
N SER A 278 31.05 -1.24 1.92
CA SER A 278 31.60 -2.59 2.19
C SER A 278 32.55 -2.62 3.39
N THR A 279 32.27 -1.78 4.40
CA THR A 279 33.13 -1.60 5.58
C THR A 279 32.75 -2.53 6.72
N ILE A 280 31.65 -3.28 6.61
CA ILE A 280 31.22 -4.21 7.65
C ILE A 280 31.90 -5.55 7.43
N LEU A 281 32.55 -6.10 8.46
CA LEU A 281 33.23 -7.39 8.41
C LEU A 281 32.88 -8.24 9.63
N TYR A 282 32.94 -9.55 9.45
CA TYR A 282 33.14 -10.49 10.54
C TYR A 282 34.64 -10.79 10.68
N GLU A 283 35.19 -10.68 11.89
CA GLU A 283 36.56 -11.08 12.22
C GLU A 283 36.51 -12.28 13.17
N HIS A 284 37.09 -13.41 12.75
CA HIS A 284 37.21 -14.61 13.58
C HIS A 284 38.31 -14.43 14.64
N ASP A 285 38.10 -14.97 15.85
CA ASP A 285 38.98 -14.75 17.00
C ASP A 285 40.18 -15.71 17.13
N ASP A 286 40.45 -16.46 16.05
CA ASP A 286 41.55 -17.45 15.99
C ASP A 286 41.35 -18.65 16.92
N THR A 287 40.10 -18.95 17.31
CA THR A 287 39.79 -20.15 18.07
C THR A 287 39.48 -21.35 17.17
N GLU A 288 40.04 -22.50 17.52
CA GLU A 288 39.88 -23.82 16.86
C GLU A 288 38.43 -24.33 16.78
N THR A 289 37.61 -23.66 15.97
CA THR A 289 36.19 -23.88 15.83
C THR A 289 35.82 -24.02 14.36
N LYS A 290 34.71 -24.73 14.12
CA LYS A 290 34.23 -25.02 12.76
C LYS A 290 32.97 -24.24 12.42
N GLU A 291 32.31 -23.71 13.43
CA GLU A 291 31.02 -23.03 13.31
C GLU A 291 30.93 -21.90 14.34
N ASP A 292 30.42 -20.76 13.89
CA ASP A 292 30.00 -19.65 14.75
C ASP A 292 28.62 -19.16 14.28
N SER A 293 27.95 -18.35 15.09
CA SER A 293 26.65 -17.80 14.73
C SER A 293 26.33 -16.52 15.47
N PHE A 294 25.58 -15.65 14.81
CA PHE A 294 25.04 -14.44 15.41
C PHE A 294 23.57 -14.24 14.99
N GLU A 295 22.83 -13.48 15.78
CA GLU A 295 21.43 -13.16 15.48
C GLU A 295 21.33 -11.69 15.04
N ILE A 296 20.69 -11.48 13.90
CA ILE A 296 20.45 -10.16 13.32
C ILE A 296 18.96 -9.84 13.30
N LYS A 297 18.64 -8.58 13.55
CA LYS A 297 17.32 -7.99 13.38
C LYS A 297 17.40 -6.88 12.35
N LEU A 298 16.71 -7.01 11.22
CA LEU A 298 16.51 -5.93 10.25
C LEU A 298 15.25 -5.14 10.64
N SER A 299 15.33 -3.81 10.62
CA SER A 299 14.21 -2.92 10.92
C SER A 299 14.20 -1.71 9.99
N ASP A 300 13.01 -1.32 9.60
CA ASP A 300 12.60 -0.10 8.86
C ASP A 300 12.18 1.04 9.81
N GLY A 301 12.24 0.82 11.14
CA GLY A 301 11.76 1.74 12.18
C GLY A 301 10.38 1.42 12.76
N LYS A 302 9.51 0.69 12.04
CA LYS A 302 8.17 0.30 12.50
C LYS A 302 8.02 -1.22 12.61
N HIS A 303 8.42 -1.95 11.59
CA HIS A 303 8.48 -3.40 11.53
C HIS A 303 9.91 -3.91 11.72
N SER A 304 10.02 -5.21 12.00
CA SER A 304 11.32 -5.87 12.07
C SER A 304 11.21 -7.36 11.84
N VAL A 305 12.30 -7.95 11.34
CA VAL A 305 12.47 -9.39 11.14
C VAL A 305 13.78 -9.83 11.75
N VAL A 306 13.78 -11.00 12.39
CA VAL A 306 14.96 -11.59 13.05
C VAL A 306 15.40 -12.85 12.31
N LYS A 307 16.70 -13.00 12.07
CA LYS A 307 17.31 -14.22 11.53
C LYS A 307 18.61 -14.58 12.25
N THR A 308 18.93 -15.87 12.28
CA THR A 308 20.22 -16.37 12.73
C THR A 308 21.14 -16.57 11.53
N VAL A 309 22.34 -16.00 11.61
CA VAL A 309 23.42 -16.19 10.66
C VAL A 309 24.34 -17.28 11.17
N LEU A 310 24.58 -18.30 10.34
CA LEU A 310 25.53 -19.36 10.59
C LEU A 310 26.79 -19.09 9.78
N ILE A 311 27.94 -19.18 10.44
CA ILE A 311 29.27 -18.95 9.87
C ILE A 311 29.99 -20.30 9.88
N MET A 312 30.45 -20.75 8.72
CA MET A 312 31.32 -21.91 8.59
C MET A 312 32.78 -21.45 8.62
N ILE A 313 33.54 -22.00 9.56
CA ILE A 313 34.97 -21.73 9.72
C ILE A 313 35.77 -22.87 9.08
N ILE A 314 36.66 -22.50 8.18
CA ILE A 314 37.64 -23.40 7.57
C ILE A 314 38.89 -23.37 8.48
N PRO A 315 39.25 -24.50 9.13
CA PRO A 315 40.41 -24.55 10.01
C PRO A 315 41.71 -24.32 9.23
N VAL A 316 42.69 -23.72 9.89
CA VAL A 316 44.03 -23.50 9.36
C VAL A 316 45.01 -24.39 10.13
N ASP A 317 45.90 -25.10 9.43
CA ASP A 317 46.89 -26.02 10.05
C ASP A 317 48.07 -25.21 10.60
N ASP A 318 47.92 -24.62 11.79
CA ASP A 318 48.92 -23.78 12.45
C ASP A 318 49.17 -24.11 13.93
N GLU A 319 48.44 -25.07 14.49
CA GLU A 319 48.71 -25.63 15.81
C GLU A 319 49.77 -26.75 15.76
N THR A 320 50.38 -27.03 16.93
CA THR A 320 51.43 -28.05 17.02
C THR A 320 50.88 -29.38 17.57
N PRO A 321 51.21 -30.52 16.92
CA PRO A 321 50.77 -31.83 17.38
C PRO A 321 51.21 -32.12 18.82
N ARG A 322 50.28 -32.64 19.62
CA ARG A 322 50.49 -32.89 21.05
C ARG A 322 50.44 -34.38 21.35
N MET A 323 51.39 -34.85 22.16
CA MET A 323 51.38 -36.22 22.66
C MET A 323 50.31 -36.39 23.75
N THR A 324 49.24 -37.13 23.44
CA THR A 324 48.18 -37.47 24.41
C THR A 324 48.58 -38.65 25.29
N ILE A 325 49.24 -39.66 24.71
CA ILE A 325 49.65 -40.88 25.40
C ILE A 325 51.12 -41.15 25.10
N ASN A 326 51.90 -41.37 26.15
CA ASN A 326 53.30 -41.77 26.06
C ASN A 326 53.66 -42.64 27.29
N ASP A 327 53.05 -43.82 27.36
CA ASP A 327 53.14 -44.71 28.53
C ASP A 327 54.41 -45.58 28.53
N GLY A 328 55.21 -45.47 27.46
CA GLY A 328 56.38 -46.34 27.26
C GLY A 328 56.00 -47.76 26.86
N LEU A 329 57.01 -48.63 26.79
CA LEU A 329 56.84 -50.02 26.37
C LEU A 329 57.66 -50.94 27.29
N GLU A 330 56.98 -51.82 28.01
CA GLU A 330 57.61 -52.92 28.76
C GLU A 330 57.70 -54.16 27.86
N ILE A 331 58.88 -54.76 27.75
CA ILE A 331 59.18 -55.88 26.85
C ILE A 331 60.24 -56.82 27.47
N GLU A 332 60.08 -58.12 27.29
CA GLU A 332 61.05 -59.12 27.71
C GLU A 332 62.18 -59.32 26.67
N ILE A 333 63.24 -60.04 27.06
CA ILE A 333 64.35 -60.36 26.16
C ILE A 333 63.84 -61.23 25.00
N GLU A 334 64.24 -60.89 23.76
CA GLU A 334 63.80 -61.56 22.52
C GLU A 334 62.31 -61.43 22.18
N GLU A 335 61.53 -60.69 22.96
CA GLU A 335 60.13 -60.40 22.64
C GLU A 335 60.03 -59.34 21.53
N THR A 336 58.95 -59.41 20.74
CA THR A 336 58.55 -58.35 19.80
C THR A 336 57.16 -57.86 20.20
N LYS A 337 57.04 -56.55 20.48
CA LYS A 337 55.78 -55.95 20.94
C LYS A 337 55.32 -54.85 20.00
N LEU A 338 54.02 -54.85 19.68
CA LEU A 338 53.41 -53.88 18.78
C LEU A 338 53.17 -52.54 19.52
N ILE A 339 53.63 -51.45 18.94
CA ILE A 339 53.30 -50.09 19.40
C ILE A 339 51.91 -49.75 18.87
N THR A 340 50.97 -49.47 19.77
CA THR A 340 49.58 -49.13 19.44
C THR A 340 49.19 -47.78 20.04
N ASN A 341 48.04 -47.24 19.65
CA ASN A 341 47.48 -46.01 20.22
C ASN A 341 47.18 -46.08 21.74
N LYS A 342 47.34 -47.24 22.38
CA LYS A 342 47.26 -47.41 23.83
C LYS A 342 48.53 -47.00 24.57
N VAL A 343 49.68 -47.01 23.90
CA VAL A 343 50.99 -46.72 24.52
C VAL A 343 51.66 -45.47 23.94
N LEU A 344 51.29 -45.11 22.71
CA LEU A 344 51.78 -43.90 22.04
C LEU A 344 50.65 -43.32 21.16
N LYS A 345 50.17 -42.11 21.50
CA LYS A 345 49.14 -41.39 20.73
C LYS A 345 49.45 -39.90 20.72
N ALA A 346 49.35 -39.28 19.55
CA ALA A 346 49.36 -37.84 19.34
C ALA A 346 48.01 -37.41 18.76
N THR A 347 47.66 -36.15 18.99
CA THR A 347 46.45 -35.50 18.49
C THR A 347 46.79 -34.07 18.10
N ASP A 348 46.09 -33.54 17.11
CA ASP A 348 46.08 -32.11 16.72
C ASP A 348 44.68 -31.51 16.90
N LEU A 349 44.58 -30.18 16.93
CA LEU A 349 43.31 -29.48 17.08
C LEU A 349 42.65 -29.19 15.73
N ASP A 350 43.46 -28.82 14.75
CA ASP A 350 43.17 -28.37 13.39
C ASP A 350 43.36 -29.48 12.33
N SER A 351 44.21 -30.47 12.63
CA SER A 351 44.60 -31.56 11.74
C SER A 351 44.00 -32.94 12.13
N ASP A 352 43.74 -33.82 11.16
CA ASP A 352 43.26 -35.20 11.44
C ASP A 352 44.39 -36.01 12.08
N ASP A 353 44.13 -36.67 13.22
CA ASP A 353 45.05 -37.62 13.88
C ASP A 353 45.74 -38.59 12.89
N LYS A 354 45.09 -38.94 11.77
CA LYS A 354 45.64 -39.85 10.74
C LYS A 354 46.72 -39.24 9.85
N SER A 355 46.76 -37.92 9.66
CA SER A 355 47.81 -37.27 8.87
C SER A 355 49.09 -37.02 9.66
N LEU A 356 49.03 -37.15 10.99
CA LEU A 356 50.19 -36.97 11.86
C LEU A 356 51.33 -37.96 11.55
N THR A 357 52.56 -37.44 11.49
CA THR A 357 53.76 -38.22 11.20
C THR A 357 54.73 -38.19 12.37
N TYR A 358 55.08 -39.38 12.88
CA TYR A 358 56.12 -39.53 13.90
C TYR A 358 57.50 -39.58 13.25
N ILE A 359 58.39 -38.67 13.67
CA ILE A 359 59.78 -38.63 13.19
C ILE A 359 60.70 -39.16 14.29
N ILE A 360 61.32 -40.31 14.05
CA ILE A 360 62.37 -40.84 14.93
C ILE A 360 63.60 -39.96 14.73
N ARG A 361 64.20 -39.45 15.82
CA ARG A 361 65.47 -38.70 15.77
C ARG A 361 66.63 -39.45 16.39
N TYR A 362 66.34 -40.34 17.34
CA TYR A 362 67.31 -41.19 18.01
C TYR A 362 66.73 -42.61 18.12
N GLY A 363 67.53 -43.61 17.74
CA GLY A 363 67.18 -45.02 17.91
C GLY A 363 67.27 -45.47 19.38
N PRO A 364 66.64 -46.60 19.74
CA PRO A 364 66.79 -47.17 21.08
C PRO A 364 68.23 -47.64 21.32
N GLY A 365 68.72 -47.53 22.56
CA GLY A 365 70.05 -48.02 22.93
C GLY A 365 70.18 -49.55 22.95
N GLN A 366 69.04 -50.28 22.94
CA GLN A 366 68.95 -51.74 22.87
C GLN A 366 67.75 -52.12 22.01
N GLY A 367 67.90 -53.16 21.18
CA GLY A 367 66.84 -53.63 20.29
C GLY A 367 66.72 -52.86 18.98
N LEU A 368 65.63 -53.09 18.23
CA LEU A 368 65.39 -52.53 16.90
C LEU A 368 63.93 -52.03 16.80
N LEU A 369 63.72 -50.88 16.18
CA LEU A 369 62.39 -50.43 15.75
C LEU A 369 62.08 -50.99 14.36
N GLN A 370 60.91 -51.60 14.21
CA GLN A 370 60.47 -52.20 12.95
C GLN A 370 59.08 -51.71 12.54
N ARG A 371 58.93 -51.31 11.27
CA ARG A 371 57.66 -50.95 10.65
C ARG A 371 57.06 -52.18 9.96
N LYS A 372 55.80 -52.49 10.28
CA LYS A 372 55.05 -53.55 9.60
C LYS A 372 54.52 -53.04 8.25
N ARG A 373 54.89 -53.72 7.16
CA ARG A 373 54.43 -53.42 5.80
C ARG A 373 53.03 -54.01 5.54
N PRO A 374 52.27 -53.50 4.55
CA PRO A 374 50.95 -54.03 4.21
C PRO A 374 50.94 -55.52 3.83
N ASN A 375 52.06 -56.02 3.30
CA ASN A 375 52.25 -57.44 2.93
C ASN A 375 52.64 -58.34 4.12
N GLY A 376 52.66 -57.81 5.35
CA GLY A 376 53.00 -58.53 6.57
C GLY A 376 54.49 -58.60 6.91
N GLY A 377 55.38 -58.12 6.04
CA GLY A 377 56.83 -58.07 6.30
C GLY A 377 57.21 -56.99 7.32
N LEU A 378 58.31 -57.19 8.04
CA LEU A 378 58.88 -56.20 8.97
C LEU A 378 60.07 -55.49 8.30
N GLU A 379 60.11 -54.17 8.43
CA GLU A 379 61.16 -53.30 7.91
C GLU A 379 61.86 -52.60 9.06
N ASN A 380 63.19 -52.73 9.17
CA ASN A 380 63.96 -52.01 10.19
C ASN A 380 63.95 -50.51 9.89
N ILE A 381 63.52 -49.70 10.86
CA ILE A 381 63.45 -48.24 10.81
C ILE A 381 64.27 -47.58 11.92
N THR A 382 65.16 -48.34 12.55
CA THR A 382 66.11 -47.83 13.56
C THR A 382 67.11 -46.87 12.89
N LEU A 383 67.32 -45.69 13.48
CA LEU A 383 68.30 -44.70 13.02
C LEU A 383 69.72 -45.02 13.46
#